data_AF-A0A1G7YYG0-F1
#
_entry.id   AF-A0A1G7YYG0-F1
#
_cell.length_a   1.000
_cell.length_b   1.000
_cell.length_c   1.000
_cell.angle_alpha   90.00
_cell.angle_beta   90.00
_cell.angle_gamma   90.00
#
_symmetry.space_group_name_H-M   'P 1'
#
loop_
_entity.id
_entity.type
_entity.pdbx_description
1 polymer ?
#
loop_
_entity_poly.entity_id
_entity_poly.type
_entity_poly.pdbx_seq_one_letter_code
_entity_poly.pdbx_strand_id
1 'polypeptide(L)'
;MAEKGSRLSMLLRTTDHKVIGLMYLATSFTWFMVGGLMAMLMRGELARPGLQFLSNEQYNQLFTMHGTVMLLFFATPLFFAFANLILPLQLGAPDVAFPRLNAFSYWLFLFGGLILISGFFTPGG
;
A
#
# COMPACT_ATOMS: atom_id res chain seq x y z
N MET A 1 7.10 -7.91 -30.33
CA MET A 1 7.98 -7.88 -29.12
C MET A 1 7.75 -6.54 -28.44
N ALA A 2 7.49 -6.48 -27.14
CA ALA A 2 7.32 -5.21 -26.45
C ALA A 2 8.67 -4.46 -26.40
N GLU A 3 8.72 -3.20 -26.85
CA GLU A 3 9.91 -2.37 -26.73
C GLU A 3 10.30 -2.16 -25.26
N LYS A 4 11.61 -2.12 -24.98
CA LYS A 4 12.13 -1.78 -23.65
C LYS A 4 11.62 -0.38 -23.26
N GLY A 5 10.99 -0.27 -22.09
CA GLY A 5 10.43 0.99 -21.57
C GLY A 5 8.94 1.23 -21.88
N SER A 6 8.35 0.52 -22.84
CA SER A 6 6.92 0.65 -23.20
C SER A 6 5.99 0.40 -21.99
N ARG A 7 6.34 -0.57 -21.14
CA ARG A 7 5.57 -0.90 -19.92
C ARG A 7 5.56 0.22 -18.88
N LEU A 8 6.68 0.90 -18.68
CA LEU A 8 6.77 2.00 -17.71
C LEU A 8 5.94 3.20 -18.18
N SER A 9 6.05 3.56 -19.45
CA SER A 9 5.25 4.63 -20.04
C SER A 9 3.74 4.32 -19.95
N MET A 10 3.36 3.07 -20.19
CA MET A 10 1.98 2.61 -20.04
C MET A 10 1.50 2.73 -18.58
N LEU A 11 2.27 2.28 -17.59
CA LEU A 11 1.90 2.39 -16.18
C LEU A 11 1.71 3.83 -15.71
N LEU A 12 2.51 4.77 -16.23
CA LEU A 12 2.41 6.19 -15.87
C LEU A 12 1.17 6.88 -16.46
N ARG A 13 0.64 6.39 -17.58
CA ARG A 13 -0.43 7.07 -18.35
C ARG A 13 -1.72 6.25 -18.47
N THR A 14 -1.78 5.07 -17.88
CA THR A 14 -2.92 4.16 -18.01
C THR A 14 -4.18 4.74 -17.38
N THR A 15 -5.31 4.48 -18.04
CA THR A 15 -6.65 4.69 -17.47
C THR A 15 -7.43 3.38 -17.35
N ASP A 16 -6.84 2.25 -17.79
CA ASP A 16 -7.49 0.94 -17.74
C ASP A 16 -7.64 0.49 -16.28
N HIS A 17 -8.89 0.34 -15.82
CA HIS A 17 -9.23 -0.10 -14.48
C HIS A 17 -8.58 -1.43 -14.10
N LYS A 18 -8.30 -2.34 -15.04
CA LYS A 18 -7.65 -3.62 -14.76
C LYS A 18 -6.18 -3.43 -14.40
N VAL A 19 -5.49 -2.57 -15.17
CA VAL A 19 -4.08 -2.24 -14.92
C VAL A 19 -3.96 -1.49 -13.59
N ILE A 20 -4.82 -0.51 -13.34
CA ILE A 20 -4.85 0.24 -12.08
C ILE A 20 -5.16 -0.70 -10.90
N GLY A 21 -6.10 -1.63 -11.06
CA GLY A 21 -6.42 -2.65 -10.06
C GLY A 21 -5.23 -3.55 -9.72
N LEU A 22 -4.45 -3.99 -10.71
CA LEU A 22 -3.21 -4.74 -10.49
C LEU A 22 -2.15 -3.90 -9.78
N MET A 23 -2.04 -2.61 -10.10
CA MET A 23 -1.14 -1.68 -9.42
C MET A 23 -1.51 -1.52 -7.94
N TYR A 24 -2.80 -1.34 -7.62
CA TYR A 24 -3.28 -1.34 -6.24
C TYR A 24 -2.95 -2.64 -5.52
N LEU A 25 -3.24 -3.80 -6.14
CA LEU A 25 -2.99 -5.11 -5.55
C LEU A 25 -1.51 -5.29 -5.20
N ALA A 26 -0.60 -4.99 -6.13
CA ALA A 26 0.84 -5.12 -5.92
C ALA A 26 1.36 -4.18 -4.82
N THR A 27 0.92 -2.92 -4.83
CA THR A 27 1.35 -1.92 -3.83
C THR A 27 0.77 -2.22 -2.45
N SER A 28 -0.50 -2.62 -2.34
CA SER A 28 -1.09 -3.08 -1.08
C SER A 28 -0.38 -4.29 -0.51
N PHE A 29 0.01 -5.26 -1.35
CA PHE A 29 0.76 -6.42 -0.87
C PHE A 29 2.18 -6.04 -0.42
N THR A 30 2.79 -5.04 -1.06
CA THR A 30 4.05 -4.46 -0.56
C THR A 30 3.85 -3.87 0.85
N TRP A 31 2.79 -3.09 1.07
CA TRP A 31 2.45 -2.58 2.40
C TRP A 31 2.14 -3.67 3.42
N PHE A 32 1.50 -4.77 3.01
CA PHE A 32 1.30 -5.94 3.85
C PHE A 32 2.63 -6.53 4.34
N MET A 33 3.63 -6.65 3.47
CA MET A 33 4.96 -7.14 3.85
C MET A 33 5.66 -6.19 4.83
N VAL A 34 5.58 -4.88 4.60
CA VAL A 34 6.13 -3.85 5.51
C VAL A 34 5.44 -3.92 6.88
N GLY A 35 4.10 -3.94 6.90
CA GLY A 35 3.33 -4.05 8.13
C GLY A 35 3.56 -5.37 8.86
N GLY A 36 3.72 -6.47 8.12
CA GLY A 36 4.04 -7.80 8.65
C GLY A 36 5.42 -7.82 9.31
N LEU A 37 6.42 -7.19 8.71
CA LEU A 37 7.74 -7.05 9.30
C LEU A 37 7.68 -6.27 10.63
N MET A 38 6.96 -5.14 10.68
CA MET A 38 6.77 -4.38 11.93
C MET A 38 6.09 -5.23 13.01
N ALA A 39 5.08 -6.04 12.65
CA ALA A 39 4.47 -6.98 13.57
C ALA A 39 5.45 -8.04 14.08
N MET A 40 6.30 -8.60 13.21
CA MET A 40 7.31 -9.57 13.63
C MET A 40 8.32 -8.98 14.61
N LEU A 41 8.73 -7.72 14.43
CA LEU A 41 9.59 -7.01 15.38
C LEU A 41 8.90 -6.84 16.74
N MET A 42 7.65 -6.37 16.78
CA MET A 42 6.89 -6.23 18.03
C MET A 42 6.67 -7.57 18.73
N ARG A 43 6.36 -8.63 17.97
CA ARG A 43 6.16 -9.98 18.51
C ARG A 43 7.47 -10.60 19.01
N GLY A 44 8.60 -10.27 18.36
CA GLY A 44 9.93 -10.64 18.83
C GLY A 44 10.27 -9.99 20.18
N GLU A 45 9.92 -8.71 20.36
CA GLU A 45 10.12 -7.98 21.62
C GLU A 45 9.28 -8.58 22.75
N LEU A 46 8.02 -8.93 22.47
CA LEU A 46 7.10 -9.55 23.44
C LEU A 46 7.35 -11.05 23.69
N ALA A 47 8.35 -11.66 23.06
CA ALA A 47 8.62 -13.10 23.20
C ALA A 47 9.10 -13.48 24.61
N ARG A 48 9.69 -12.53 25.34
CA ARG A 48 10.11 -12.68 26.74
C ARG A 48 9.79 -11.41 27.52
N PRO A 49 9.54 -11.49 28.84
CA PRO A 49 9.33 -10.31 29.66
C PRO A 49 10.56 -9.38 29.69
N GLY A 50 10.32 -8.07 29.81
CA GLY A 50 11.38 -7.05 29.82
C GLY A 50 11.76 -6.57 28.41
N LEU A 51 12.66 -5.58 28.33
CA LEU A 51 13.11 -5.04 27.05
C LEU A 51 14.25 -5.88 26.46
N GLN A 52 14.14 -6.26 25.19
CA GLN A 52 15.11 -7.10 24.48
C GLN A 52 15.93 -6.28 23.49
N PHE A 53 15.29 -5.63 22.52
CA PHE A 53 15.97 -4.89 21.46
C PHE A 53 15.24 -3.62 20.99
N LEU A 54 13.98 -3.41 21.39
CA LEU A 54 13.26 -2.16 21.16
C LEU A 54 13.22 -1.30 22.43
N SER A 55 13.36 0.02 22.28
CA SER A 55 12.97 0.95 23.33
C SER A 55 11.44 1.08 23.42
N ASN A 56 10.93 1.57 24.55
CA ASN A 56 9.48 1.85 24.71
C ASN A 56 8.96 2.80 23.61
N GLU A 57 9.76 3.79 23.22
CA GLU A 57 9.41 4.74 22.17
C GLU A 57 9.34 4.06 20.79
N GLN A 58 10.35 3.25 20.45
CA GLN A 58 10.38 2.50 19.19
C GLN A 58 9.23 1.51 19.08
N TYR A 59 8.88 0.84 20.19
CA TYR A 59 7.73 -0.06 20.23
C TYR A 59 6.41 0.69 19.93
N ASN A 60 6.20 1.86 20.55
CA ASN A 60 5.00 2.66 20.34
C ASN A 60 4.91 3.23 18.91
N GLN A 61 6.04 3.64 18.33
CA GLN A 61 6.13 4.04 16.92
C GLN A 61 5.79 2.88 16.00
N LEU A 62 6.40 1.70 16.20
CA LEU A 62 6.13 0.50 15.40
C LEU A 62 4.67 0.06 15.48
N PHE A 63 4.06 0.10 16.67
CA PHE A 63 2.65 -0.24 16.85
C PHE A 63 1.73 0.72 16.07
N THR A 64 1.98 2.03 16.20
CA THR A 64 1.21 3.07 15.51
C THR A 64 1.33 2.93 13.99
N MET A 65 2.56 2.73 13.50
CA MET A 65 2.83 2.56 12.08
C MET A 65 2.28 1.25 11.53
N HIS A 66 2.38 0.14 12.27
CA HIS A 66 1.77 -1.13 11.90
C HIS A 66 0.26 -1.01 11.72
N GLY A 67 -0.44 -0.44 12.70
CA GLY A 67 -1.89 -0.24 12.62
C GLY A 67 -2.29 0.65 11.43
N THR A 68 -1.57 1.76 11.24
CA THR A 68 -1.81 2.70 10.14
C THR A 68 -1.59 2.04 8.77
N VAL A 69 -0.46 1.34 8.59
CA VAL A 69 -0.14 0.65 7.34
C VAL A 69 -1.15 -0.46 7.05
N MET A 70 -1.51 -1.27 8.04
CA MET A 70 -2.42 -2.40 7.83
C MET A 70 -3.85 -1.94 7.50
N LEU A 71 -4.38 -0.93 8.19
CA LEU A 71 -5.76 -0.48 7.99
C LEU A 71 -5.89 0.44 6.77
N LEU A 72 -5.02 1.45 6.65
CA LEU A 72 -5.18 2.51 5.67
C LEU A 72 -4.43 2.25 4.35
N PHE A 73 -3.31 1.52 4.38
CA PHE A 73 -2.47 1.32 3.19
C PHE A 73 -2.50 -0.11 2.63
N PHE A 74 -2.87 -1.10 3.45
CA PHE A 74 -3.12 -2.47 3.00
C PHE A 74 -4.62 -2.74 2.80
N ALA A 75 -5.42 -2.77 3.88
CA ALA A 75 -6.80 -3.24 3.81
C ALA A 75 -7.67 -2.36 2.89
N THR A 76 -7.70 -1.05 3.15
CA THR A 76 -8.53 -0.12 2.36
C THR A 76 -8.17 -0.14 0.86
N PRO A 77 -6.90 -0.03 0.43
CA PRO A 77 -6.57 -0.01 -0.99
C PRO A 77 -6.66 -1.39 -1.64
N LEU A 78 -6.54 -2.49 -0.88
CA LEU A 78 -6.82 -3.83 -1.37
C LEU A 78 -8.28 -3.99 -1.79
N PHE A 79 -9.23 -3.43 -1.02
CA PHE A 79 -10.63 -3.39 -1.45
C PHE A 79 -10.81 -2.61 -2.76
N PHE A 80 -10.13 -1.47 -2.92
CA PHE A 80 -10.14 -0.72 -4.17
C PHE A 80 -9.47 -1.47 -5.34
N ALA A 81 -8.49 -2.33 -5.06
CA ALA A 81 -7.89 -3.22 -6.06
C ALA A 81 -8.95 -4.16 -6.64
N PHE A 82 -9.71 -4.83 -5.77
CA PHE A 82 -10.80 -5.72 -6.20
C PHE A 82 -11.95 -4.97 -6.85
N ALA A 83 -12.31 -3.80 -6.33
CA ALA A 83 -13.31 -2.93 -6.96
C ALA A 83 -12.92 -2.60 -8.40
N ASN A 84 -11.66 -2.22 -8.62
CA ASN A 84 -11.13 -1.96 -9.96
C ASN A 84 -11.11 -3.21 -10.84
N LEU A 85 -10.65 -4.36 -10.33
CA LEU A 85 -10.51 -5.57 -11.14
C LEU A 85 -11.84 -6.23 -11.50
N ILE A 86 -12.81 -6.18 -10.59
CA ILE A 86 -13.98 -7.04 -10.62
C ILE A 86 -15.27 -6.26 -10.88
N LEU A 87 -15.50 -5.10 -10.24
CA LEU A 87 -16.83 -4.45 -10.30
C LEU A 87 -17.27 -4.06 -11.72
N PRO A 88 -16.44 -3.40 -12.56
CA PRO A 88 -16.87 -3.08 -13.93
C PRO A 88 -17.26 -4.33 -14.71
N LEU A 89 -16.53 -5.43 -14.53
CA LEU A 89 -16.81 -6.70 -15.20
C LEU A 89 -18.13 -7.34 -14.72
N GLN A 90 -18.40 -7.31 -13.41
CA GLN A 90 -19.66 -7.81 -12.84
C GLN A 90 -20.88 -7.01 -13.31
N LEU A 91 -20.71 -5.70 -13.52
CA LEU A 91 -21.76 -4.80 -13.99
C LEU A 91 -21.91 -4.80 -15.52
N GLY A 92 -20.99 -5.44 -16.26
CA GLY A 92 -20.93 -5.35 -17.72
C GLY A 92 -20.56 -3.95 -18.23
N ALA A 93 -19.95 -3.11 -17.38
CA ALA A 93 -19.51 -1.76 -17.73
C ALA A 93 -18.16 -1.82 -18.48
N PRO A 94 -17.93 -0.94 -19.48
CA PRO A 94 -16.68 -0.90 -20.21
C PRO A 94 -15.50 -0.39 -19.38
N ASP A 95 -15.75 0.50 -18.42
CA ASP A 95 -14.75 1.08 -17.51
C ASP A 95 -15.43 1.68 -16.27
N VAL A 96 -14.66 2.24 -15.33
CA VAL A 96 -15.16 3.03 -14.19
C VAL A 96 -15.70 4.40 -14.63
N ALA A 97 -16.55 5.01 -13.80
CA ALA A 97 -17.20 6.29 -14.14
C ALA A 97 -16.23 7.44 -14.46
N PHE A 98 -15.07 7.51 -13.77
CA PHE A 98 -14.06 8.54 -13.97
C PHE A 98 -12.64 7.93 -14.10
N PRO A 99 -12.25 7.45 -15.29
CA PRO A 99 -11.01 6.66 -15.48
C PRO A 99 -9.73 7.41 -15.07
N ARG A 100 -9.62 8.70 -15.40
CA ARG A 100 -8.45 9.52 -15.03
C ARG A 100 -8.39 9.83 -13.54
N LEU A 101 -9.54 10.06 -12.91
CA LEU A 101 -9.61 10.30 -11.47
C LEU A 101 -9.19 9.04 -10.70
N ASN A 102 -9.60 7.86 -11.17
CA ASN A 102 -9.19 6.58 -10.62
C ASN A 102 -7.67 6.37 -10.70
N ALA A 103 -7.05 6.69 -11.85
CA ALA A 103 -5.59 6.68 -11.96
C ALA A 103 -4.92 7.66 -10.99
N PHE A 104 -5.48 8.86 -10.84
CA PHE A 104 -4.98 9.86 -9.89
C PHE A 104 -5.09 9.40 -8.43
N SER A 105 -6.21 8.75 -8.05
CA SER A 105 -6.39 8.15 -6.73
C SER A 105 -5.32 7.13 -6.39
N TYR A 106 -4.85 6.34 -7.36
CA TYR A 106 -3.74 5.40 -7.15
C TYR A 106 -2.45 6.14 -6.80
N TRP A 107 -2.11 7.21 -7.53
CA TRP A 107 -0.90 7.99 -7.27
C TRP A 107 -0.92 8.66 -5.89
N LEU A 108 -2.07 9.22 -5.48
CA LEU A 108 -2.24 9.77 -4.14
C LEU A 108 -2.01 8.71 -3.05
N PHE A 109 -2.52 7.49 -3.26
CA PHE A 109 -2.27 6.37 -2.36
C PHE A 109 -0.78 6.01 -2.27
N LEU A 110 -0.12 5.85 -3.42
CA LEU A 110 1.31 5.49 -3.46
C LEU A 110 2.17 6.54 -2.75
N PHE A 111 2.03 7.82 -3.13
CA PHE A 111 2.82 8.89 -2.55
C PHE A 111 2.45 9.19 -1.10
N GLY A 112 1.17 9.07 -0.72
CA GLY A 112 0.73 9.19 0.67
C GLY A 112 1.40 8.15 1.58
N GLY A 113 1.54 6.91 1.10
CA GLY A 113 2.23 5.86 1.85
C GLY A 113 3.74 6.11 1.95
N LEU A 114 4.37 6.59 0.87
CA LEU A 114 5.78 6.96 0.88
C LEU A 114 6.07 8.11 1.85
N ILE A 115 5.18 9.10 1.93
CA ILE A 115 5.28 10.19 2.92
C ILE A 115 5.13 9.63 4.33
N LEU A 116 4.14 8.75 4.57
CA LEU A 116 3.97 8.12 5.88
C LEU A 116 5.26 7.42 6.36
N ILE A 117 5.82 6.52 5.55
CA ILE A 117 7.01 5.77 5.96
C ILE A 117 8.25 6.65 6.06
N SER A 118 8.25 7.83 5.40
CA SER A 118 9.35 8.78 5.52
C SER A 118 9.53 9.34 6.94
N GLY A 119 8.51 9.25 7.80
CA GLY A 119 8.60 9.61 9.23
C GLY A 119 9.69 8.81 9.97
N PHE A 120 9.97 7.56 9.59
CA PHE A 120 11.10 6.83 10.18
C PHE A 120 12.47 7.49 9.95
N PHE A 121 12.59 8.41 9.00
CA PHE A 121 13.82 9.18 8.77
C PHE A 121 13.85 10.52 9.52
N THR A 122 12.77 10.92 10.21
CA THR A 122 12.73 12.16 11.00
C THR A 122 13.10 11.91 12.47
N PRO A 123 13.73 12.88 13.15
CA PRO A 123 13.98 12.78 14.59
C PRO A 123 12.65 12.66 15.36
N GLY A 124 12.49 11.57 16.13
CA GLY A 124 11.25 11.28 16.88
C GLY A 124 10.20 10.48 16.12
N GLY A 125 10.50 10.08 14.87
CA GLY A 125 9.56 9.43 13.96
C GLY A 125 8.70 10.41 13.16
#